data_AF-A0A741Y4U1-F1
#
_entry.id   AF-A0A741Y4U1-F1
#
_cell.length_a   1.000
_cell.length_b   1.000
_cell.length_c   1.000
_cell.angle_alpha   90.00
_cell.angle_beta   90.00
_cell.angle_gamma   90.00
#
_symmetry.space_group_name_H-M   'P 1'
#
loop_
_entity.id
_entity.type
_entity.pdbx_description
1 polymer ?
#
loop_
_entity_poly.entity_id
_entity_poly.type
_entity_poly.pdbx_seq_one_letter_code
_entity_poly.pdbx_strand_id
1 'polypeptide(L)' 'MQQNRSFMNGLVGLFIEVLHQKMYQMKLFTNHINFKICLLLSDDVLPRVTKK' A
#
# COMPACT_ATOMS: atom_id res chain seq x y z
N MET A 1 -4.75 16.60 36.20
CA MET A 1 -4.12 17.18 34.98
C MET A 1 -3.10 16.25 34.31
N GLN A 2 -2.26 15.51 35.05
CA GLN A 2 -1.16 14.69 34.49
C GLN A 2 -1.62 13.33 33.89
N GLN A 3 -2.62 12.67 34.47
CA GLN A 3 -3.21 11.43 33.92
C GLN A 3 -3.87 11.63 32.54
N ASN A 4 -4.56 12.76 32.32
CA ASN A 4 -5.17 13.07 31.02
C ASN A 4 -4.13 13.21 29.90
N ARG A 5 -2.91 13.69 30.20
CA ARG A 5 -1.82 13.77 29.21
C ARG A 5 -1.30 12.39 28.82
N SER A 6 -1.15 11.48 29.80
CA SER A 6 -0.72 10.11 29.53
C SER A 6 -1.73 9.37 28.64
N PHE A 7 -3.03 9.53 28.93
CA PHE A 7 -4.10 8.95 28.12
C PHE A 7 -4.13 9.50 26.69
N MET A 8 -4.07 10.83 26.52
CA MET A 8 -4.03 11.45 25.19
C MET A 8 -2.79 11.03 24.39
N ASN A 9 -1.63 10.89 25.02
CA ASN A 9 -0.41 10.42 24.34
C ASN A 9 -0.55 8.97 23.87
N GLY A 10 -1.21 8.09 24.65
CA GLY A 10 -1.50 6.72 24.24
C GLY A 10 -2.43 6.66 23.02
N LEU A 11 -3.47 7.49 23.00
CA LEU A 11 -4.39 7.58 21.85
C LEU A 11 -3.69 8.10 20.59
N VAL A 12 -2.82 9.10 20.73
CA VAL A 12 -2.02 9.63 19.60
C VAL A 12 -1.05 8.56 19.07
N GLY A 13 -0.41 7.78 19.95
CA GLY A 13 0.43 6.65 19.55
C GLY A 13 -0.36 5.64 18.72
N LEU A 14 -1.53 5.24 19.21
CA LEU A 14 -2.40 4.29 18.51
C LEU A 14 -2.88 4.83 17.16
N PHE A 15 -3.18 6.12 17.07
CA PHE A 15 -3.55 6.78 15.82
C PHE A 15 -2.41 6.77 14.79
N ILE A 16 -1.18 7.03 15.24
CA ILE A 16 0.01 6.99 14.37
C ILE A 16 0.24 5.56 13.83
N GLU A 17 0.08 4.53 14.66
CA GLU A 17 0.22 3.14 14.23
C GLU A 17 -0.82 2.76 13.16
N VAL A 18 -2.09 3.13 13.36
CA VAL A 18 -3.15 2.89 12.37
C VAL A 18 -2.85 3.65 11.07
N LEU A 19 -2.40 4.90 11.16
CA LEU A 19 -2.05 5.70 9.98
C LEU A 19 -0.89 5.05 9.21
N HIS A 20 0.15 4.56 9.91
CA HIS A 20 1.27 3.85 9.31
C HIS A 20 0.80 2.60 8.57
N GLN A 21 -0.04 1.77 9.19
CA GLN A 21 -0.59 0.56 8.57
C GLN A 21 -1.38 0.90 7.30
N LYS A 22 -2.21 1.95 7.33
CA LYS A 22 -2.97 2.39 6.16
C LYS A 22 -2.08 2.88 5.03
N MET A 23 -1.03 3.64 5.34
CA MET A 23 -0.05 4.06 4.34
C MET A 23 0.67 2.87 3.70
N TYR A 24 1.06 1.88 4.51
CA TYR A 24 1.71 0.67 4.01
C TYR A 24 0.78 -0.13 3.08
N GLN A 25 -0.49 -0.30 3.45
CA GLN A 25 -1.51 -0.93 2.60
C GLN A 25 -1.70 -0.19 1.28
N MET A 26 -1.78 1.14 1.31
CA MET A 26 -1.90 1.97 0.10
C MET A 26 -0.69 1.76 -0.83
N LYS A 27 0.52 1.72 -0.26
CA LYS A 27 1.75 1.49 -1.03
C LYS A 27 1.76 0.12 -1.69
N LEU A 28 1.35 -0.93 -0.97
CA LEU A 28 1.24 -2.28 -1.53
C LEU A 28 0.20 -2.34 -2.66
N PHE A 29 -0.95 -1.70 -2.48
CA PHE A 29 -2.00 -1.65 -3.49
C PHE A 29 -1.53 -0.96 -4.78
N THR A 30 -0.88 0.20 -4.65
CA THR A 30 -0.30 0.91 -5.80
C THR A 30 0.76 0.07 -6.51
N ASN A 31 1.64 -0.59 -5.76
CA ASN A 31 2.64 -1.48 -6.36
C ASN A 31 2.01 -2.66 -7.12
N HIS A 32 0.95 -3.24 -6.57
CA HIS A 32 0.22 -4.33 -7.21
C HIS A 32 -0.47 -3.88 -8.51
N ILE A 33 -1.07 -2.68 -8.52
CA ILE A 33 -1.62 -2.08 -9.75
C ILE A 33 -0.49 -1.85 -10.77
N ASN A 34 0.62 -1.25 -10.35
CA ASN A 34 1.74 -0.96 -11.22
C ASN A 34 2.29 -2.25 -11.86
N PHE A 35 2.44 -3.31 -11.07
CA PHE A 35 2.84 -4.62 -11.56
C PHE A 35 1.89 -5.17 -12.63
N LYS A 36 0.57 -5.10 -12.39
CA LYS A 36 -0.44 -5.56 -13.36
C LYS A 36 -0.41 -4.75 -14.66
N ILE A 37 -0.23 -3.43 -14.57
CA ILE A 37 -0.11 -2.56 -15.75
C ILE A 37 1.15 -2.92 -16.54
N CYS A 38 2.30 -3.07 -15.87
CA CYS A 38 3.53 -3.48 -16.54
C CYS A 38 3.39 -4.85 -17.22
N LEU A 39 2.71 -5.80 -16.59
CA LEU A 39 2.45 -7.11 -17.18
C LEU A 39 1.56 -7.00 -18.43
N LEU A 40 0.45 -6.27 -18.35
CA LEU A 40 -0.46 -6.04 -19.48
C LEU A 40 0.27 -5.39 -20.67
N LEU A 41 1.06 -4.35 -20.41
CA LEU A 41 1.87 -3.69 -21.43
C LEU A 41 2.96 -4.61 -21.99
N SER A 42 3.49 -5.55 -21.20
CA SER A 42 4.48 -6.52 -21.69
C SER A 42 3.84 -7.55 -22.61
N ASP A 43 2.61 -7.99 -22.32
CA ASP A 43 1.83 -8.91 -23.17
C ASP A 43 1.42 -8.27 -24.50
N ASP A 44 1.18 -6.95 -24.54
CA ASP A 44 0.93 -6.20 -25.78
C ASP A 44 2.20 -6.01 -26.64
N VAL A 45 3.38 -6.04 -26.02
CA VAL A 45 4.68 -5.81 -26.71
C VAL A 45 5.36 -7.14 -27.11
N LEU A 46 5.11 -8.25 -26.42
CA LEU A 46 5.55 -9.56 -26.91
C LEU A 46 4.67 -9.98 -28.09
N PRO A 47 5.22 -10.15 -29.31
CA PRO A 47 4.44 -10.73 -30.39
C PRO A 47 3.97 -12.09 -29.88
N ARG A 48 2.65 -12.32 -29.90
CA ARG A 48 2.09 -13.65 -29.66
C ARG A 48 2.88 -14.61 -30.54
N VAL A 49 3.78 -15.38 -29.93
CA VAL A 49 4.39 -16.55 -30.56
C VAL A 49 3.27 -17.59 -30.58
N THR A 50 2.23 -17.31 -31.39
CA THR A 50 1.29 -18.31 -31.85
C THR A 50 2.13 -19.34 -32.56
N LYS A 51 2.48 -20.40 -31.82
CA LYS A 51 2.92 -21.65 -32.40
C LYS A 51 1.76 -22.14 -33.28
N LYS A 52 1.88 -21.87 -34.58
CA LYS A 52 1.22 -22.66 -35.62
C LYS A 52 1.86 -24.04 -35.66
#